data_AF-A0A2N2KVD2-F1
#
_entry.id   AF-A0A2N2KVD2-F1
#
_cell.length_a   1.000
_cell.length_b   1.000
_cell.length_c   1.000
_cell.angle_alpha   90.00
_cell.angle_beta   90.00
_cell.angle_gamma   90.00
#
_symmetry.space_group_name_H-M   'P 1'
#
loop_
_entity.id
_entity.type
_entity.pdbx_description
1 polymer ?
#
loop_
_entity_poly.entity_id
_entity_poly.type
_entity_poly.pdbx_seq_one_letter_code
_entity_poly.pdbx_strand_id
1 'polypeptide(L)'
;MKVSFQYGLAGYTGKADGLVYCYRRRQGIVYARKKRYPKLNENNAKIGNTTKNLHALKPSTGYKDDMRTYITRYNALKNTKKQQYYSWVNLYISLMTDMAKANPDIDLRTITREYIYEHNLPCISIKKAVEAELLIPVYDYVSMTKEL
;
A
#
# COMPACT_ATOMS: atom_id res chain seq x y z
N MET A 1 14.42 11.52 -10.75
CA MET A 1 13.88 12.44 -11.77
C MET A 1 13.34 11.62 -12.93
N LYS A 2 12.34 12.13 -13.67
CA LYS A 2 11.86 11.48 -14.90
C LYS A 2 12.93 11.58 -15.99
N VAL A 3 13.19 10.50 -16.71
CA VAL A 3 14.18 10.48 -17.79
C VAL A 3 13.57 9.95 -19.08
N SER A 4 14.03 10.49 -20.20
CA SER A 4 13.82 9.95 -21.55
C SER A 4 15.13 9.37 -22.05
N PHE A 5 15.06 8.29 -22.84
CA PHE A 5 16.23 7.69 -23.47
C PHE A 5 16.30 8.13 -24.93
N GLN A 6 17.52 8.29 -25.45
CA GLN A 6 17.76 8.44 -26.87
C GLN A 6 17.75 7.05 -27.55
N TYR A 7 17.59 7.02 -28.88
CA TYR A 7 17.69 5.81 -29.72
C TYR A 7 16.60 4.74 -29.53
N GLY A 8 15.36 5.12 -29.20
CA GLY A 8 14.22 4.20 -29.24
C GLY A 8 14.13 3.18 -28.10
N LEU A 9 14.93 3.33 -27.05
CA LEU A 9 14.84 2.53 -25.83
C LEU A 9 13.51 2.79 -25.11
N ALA A 10 12.61 1.79 -25.12
CA ALA A 10 11.28 1.86 -24.52
C ALA A 10 11.29 1.99 -22.97
N GLY A 11 12.39 1.57 -22.34
CA GLY A 11 12.64 1.79 -20.92
C GLY A 11 13.69 0.83 -20.34
N TYR A 12 14.32 1.26 -19.26
CA TYR A 12 15.33 0.47 -18.55
C TYR A 12 14.91 0.26 -17.10
N THR A 13 15.20 -0.92 -16.54
CA THR A 13 14.94 -1.23 -15.12
C THR A 13 16.20 -1.85 -14.53
N GLY A 14 16.59 -1.43 -13.33
CA GLY A 14 17.72 -2.02 -12.62
C GLY A 14 18.83 -1.02 -12.31
N LYS A 15 20.03 -1.54 -12.08
CA LYS A 15 21.21 -0.75 -11.68
C LYS A 15 22.19 -0.72 -12.85
N ALA A 16 22.62 0.45 -13.25
CA ALA A 16 23.67 0.61 -14.25
C ALA A 16 24.50 1.84 -13.90
N ASP A 17 25.82 1.70 -13.92
CA ASP A 17 26.79 2.79 -13.75
C ASP A 17 26.49 3.76 -12.59
N GLY A 18 26.26 3.21 -11.40
CA GLY A 18 25.96 4.02 -10.21
C GLY A 18 24.58 4.72 -10.25
N LEU A 19 23.74 4.45 -11.24
CA LEU A 19 22.34 4.87 -11.32
C LEU A 19 21.40 3.69 -11.03
N VAL A 20 20.21 4.02 -10.56
CA VAL A 20 19.08 3.10 -10.39
C VAL A 20 17.94 3.62 -11.25
N TYR A 21 17.45 2.75 -12.13
CA TYR A 21 16.34 2.99 -13.03
C TYR A 21 15.11 2.22 -12.55
N CYS A 22 14.01 2.96 -12.37
CA CYS A 22 12.72 2.42 -12.00
C CYS A 22 11.73 2.68 -13.13
N TYR A 23 11.32 1.63 -13.82
CA TYR A 23 10.33 1.73 -14.89
C TYR A 23 8.91 1.54 -14.36
N ARG A 24 8.04 2.53 -14.62
CA ARG A 24 6.62 2.48 -14.30
C ARG A 24 5.82 2.08 -15.55
N ARG A 25 5.57 0.77 -15.68
CA ARG A 25 4.87 0.15 -16.83
C ARG A 25 3.55 0.84 -17.20
N ARG A 26 2.66 1.07 -16.23
CA ARG A 26 1.32 1.67 -16.48
C ARG A 26 1.34 3.08 -17.07
N GLN A 27 2.43 3.83 -16.89
CA GLN A 27 2.55 5.19 -17.41
C GLN A 27 3.63 5.32 -18.50
N GLY A 28 4.38 4.26 -18.78
CA GLY A 28 5.54 4.32 -19.67
C GLY A 28 6.65 5.26 -19.20
N ILE A 29 6.71 5.58 -17.90
CA ILE A 29 7.68 6.54 -17.36
C ILE A 29 8.86 5.81 -16.75
N VAL A 30 10.08 6.24 -17.07
CA VAL A 30 11.29 5.79 -16.38
C VAL A 30 11.78 6.90 -15.45
N TYR A 31 12.12 6.50 -14.22
CA TYR A 31 12.78 7.36 -13.25
C TYR A 31 14.21 6.89 -13.09
N ALA A 32 15.17 7.81 -13.19
CA ALA A 32 16.56 7.55 -12.83
C ALA A 32 16.93 8.35 -11.58
N ARG A 33 17.80 7.75 -10.77
CA ARG A 33 18.45 8.40 -9.63
C ARG A 33 19.84 7.86 -9.42
N LYS A 34 20.73 8.68 -8.85
CA LYS A 34 22.02 8.21 -8.33
C LYS A 34 21.79 7.18 -7.23
N LYS A 35 22.49 6.05 -7.32
CA LYS A 35 22.54 5.00 -6.31
C LYS A 35 23.34 5.54 -5.14
N ARG A 36 22.65 5.72 -4.02
CA ARG A 36 23.24 6.12 -2.74
C ARG A 36 22.59 5.28 -1.66
N TYR A 37 23.40 4.74 -0.75
CA TYR A 37 22.86 4.06 0.42
C TYR A 37 22.12 5.07 1.30
N PRO A 38 20.88 4.80 1.74
CA PRO A 38 20.15 5.70 2.63
C PRO A 38 20.89 5.86 3.97
N LYS A 39 20.82 7.04 4.59
CA LYS A 39 21.23 7.18 6.00
C LYS A 39 20.21 6.46 6.87
N LEU A 40 20.66 5.60 7.77
CA LEU A 40 19.79 4.93 8.74
C LEU A 40 19.45 5.91 9.85
N ASN A 41 18.16 6.17 10.02
CA ASN A 41 17.61 7.05 11.04
C ASN A 41 16.57 6.26 11.84
N GLU A 42 16.23 6.73 13.05
CA GLU A 42 15.20 6.09 13.88
C GLU A 42 13.87 5.93 13.16
N ASN A 43 13.46 6.91 12.35
CA ASN A 43 12.23 6.80 11.55
C ASN A 43 12.27 5.64 10.55
N ASN A 44 13.44 5.34 9.97
CA ASN A 44 13.57 4.18 9.08
C ASN A 44 13.40 2.87 9.85
N ALA A 45 13.94 2.79 11.08
CA ALA A 45 13.74 1.64 11.95
C ALA A 45 12.27 1.49 12.37
N LYS A 46 11.60 2.59 12.73
CA LYS A 46 10.17 2.62 13.08
C LYS A 46 9.30 2.10 11.94
N ILE A 47 9.48 2.63 10.72
CA ILE A 47 8.73 2.20 9.54
C ILE A 47 9.00 0.71 9.26
N GLY A 48 10.27 0.29 9.29
CA GLY A 48 10.65 -1.10 9.06
C GLY A 48 10.01 -2.07 10.06
N ASN A 49 10.02 -1.74 11.35
CA ASN A 49 9.41 -2.55 12.41
C ASN A 49 7.89 -2.63 12.26
N THR A 50 7.22 -1.51 11.99
CA THR A 50 5.77 -1.49 11.74
C THR A 50 5.41 -2.35 10.54
N THR A 51 6.09 -2.17 9.40
CA THR A 51 5.80 -2.97 8.19
C THR A 51 6.08 -4.46 8.42
N LYS A 52 7.15 -4.80 9.16
CA LYS A 52 7.46 -6.18 9.54
C LYS A 52 6.35 -6.79 10.42
N ASN A 53 5.86 -6.05 11.40
CA ASN A 53 4.77 -6.49 12.27
C ASN A 53 3.46 -6.69 11.49
N LEU A 54 3.09 -5.73 10.64
CA LEU A 54 1.90 -5.83 9.79
C LEU A 54 1.96 -7.04 8.84
N HIS A 55 3.13 -7.37 8.30
CA HIS A 55 3.28 -8.59 7.50
C HIS A 55 3.22 -9.87 8.34
N ALA A 56 3.61 -9.82 9.62
CA ALA A 56 3.54 -10.95 10.54
C ALA A 56 2.09 -11.33 10.89
N LEU A 57 1.13 -10.41 10.75
CA LEU A 57 -0.31 -10.68 10.90
C LEU A 57 -0.85 -11.69 9.87
N LYS A 58 -0.10 -11.96 8.79
CA LYS A 58 -0.39 -12.96 7.75
C LYS A 58 -1.85 -12.90 7.27
N PRO A 59 -2.26 -11.82 6.58
CA PRO A 59 -3.61 -11.71 6.07
C PRO A 59 -4.00 -12.90 5.18
N SER A 60 -5.25 -13.32 5.27
CA SER A 60 -5.82 -14.44 4.53
C SER A 60 -5.73 -14.24 3.01
N THR A 61 -5.83 -15.32 2.24
CA THR A 61 -5.85 -15.23 0.77
C THR A 61 -7.08 -14.48 0.27
N GLY A 62 -8.25 -14.77 0.86
CA GLY A 62 -9.51 -14.10 0.53
C GLY A 62 -9.44 -12.58 0.75
N TYR A 63 -8.86 -12.14 1.87
CA TYR A 63 -8.68 -10.72 2.15
C TYR A 63 -7.79 -10.03 1.11
N LYS A 64 -6.71 -10.71 0.67
CA LYS A 64 -5.81 -10.18 -0.38
C LYS A 64 -6.54 -10.06 -1.73
N ASP A 65 -7.43 -10.99 -2.05
CA ASP A 65 -8.20 -10.96 -3.29
C ASP A 65 -9.27 -9.86 -3.29
N ASP A 66 -9.95 -9.67 -2.15
CA ASP A 66 -10.84 -8.53 -1.94
C ASP A 66 -10.07 -7.22 -2.11
N MET A 67 -8.86 -7.10 -1.57
CA MET A 67 -8.02 -5.90 -1.73
C MET A 67 -7.63 -5.64 -3.17
N ARG A 68 -7.27 -6.69 -3.93
CA ARG A 68 -6.97 -6.56 -5.37
C ARG A 68 -8.18 -6.09 -6.15
N THR A 69 -9.36 -6.62 -5.81
CA THR A 69 -10.64 -6.25 -6.42
C THR A 69 -10.96 -4.78 -6.11
N TYR A 70 -10.85 -4.38 -4.84
CA TYR A 70 -11.00 -3.00 -4.40
C TYR A 70 -10.07 -2.05 -5.17
N ILE A 71 -8.77 -2.36 -5.26
CA ILE A 71 -7.78 -1.55 -5.98
C ILE A 71 -8.16 -1.35 -7.44
N THR A 72 -8.63 -2.41 -8.09
CA THR A 72 -9.03 -2.35 -9.50
C THR A 72 -10.20 -1.40 -9.69
N ARG A 73 -11.22 -1.49 -8.83
CA ARG A 73 -12.41 -0.62 -8.86
C ARG A 73 -12.09 0.82 -8.46
N TYR A 74 -11.29 1.00 -7.40
CA TYR A 74 -10.84 2.30 -6.93
C TYR A 74 -10.06 3.08 -7.99
N ASN A 75 -9.14 2.39 -8.69
CA ASN A 75 -8.35 3.01 -9.76
C ASN A 75 -9.16 3.32 -11.03
N ALA A 76 -10.31 2.66 -11.24
CA ALA A 76 -11.21 2.93 -12.35
C ALA A 76 -12.08 4.19 -12.14
N LEU A 77 -12.21 4.67 -10.89
CA LEU A 77 -12.94 5.90 -10.59
C LEU A 77 -12.25 7.13 -11.22
N LYS A 78 -13.05 7.98 -11.90
CA LYS A 78 -12.56 9.17 -12.61
C LYS A 78 -11.85 10.19 -11.71
N ASN A 79 -12.21 10.25 -10.41
CA ASN A 79 -11.67 11.20 -9.44
C ASN A 79 -10.31 10.76 -8.84
N THR A 80 -9.88 9.52 -9.07
CA THR A 80 -8.70 8.92 -8.44
C THR A 80 -7.36 9.32 -9.09
N LYS A 81 -7.39 10.19 -10.12
CA LYS A 81 -6.19 10.52 -10.93
C LYS A 81 -5.00 11.02 -10.11
N LYS A 82 -5.20 11.58 -8.91
CA LYS A 82 -4.12 12.05 -8.04
C LYS A 82 -3.44 10.96 -7.20
N GLN A 83 -4.15 9.89 -6.83
CA GLN A 83 -3.62 8.91 -5.88
C GLN A 83 -4.12 7.50 -6.23
N GLN A 84 -3.26 6.70 -6.86
CA GLN A 84 -3.57 5.32 -7.26
C GLN A 84 -2.90 4.33 -6.33
N TYR A 85 -3.61 3.25 -5.98
CA TYR A 85 -3.02 2.10 -5.30
C TYR A 85 -2.45 1.12 -6.33
N TYR A 86 -1.23 0.63 -6.08
CA TYR A 86 -0.52 -0.25 -7.02
C TYR A 86 -0.57 -1.72 -6.62
N SER A 87 -0.57 -1.99 -5.33
CA SER A 87 -0.48 -3.32 -4.75
C SER A 87 -1.39 -3.42 -3.53
N TRP A 88 -1.83 -4.63 -3.22
CA TRP A 88 -2.60 -4.91 -2.00
C TRP A 88 -1.82 -4.48 -0.74
N VAL A 89 -0.49 -4.61 -0.75
CA VAL A 89 0.37 -4.18 0.36
C VAL A 89 0.30 -2.66 0.56
N ASN A 90 0.32 -1.88 -0.51
CA ASN A 90 0.22 -0.42 -0.40
C ASN A 90 -1.12 0.01 0.19
N LEU A 91 -2.21 -0.61 -0.28
CA LEU A 91 -3.54 -0.36 0.28
C LEU A 91 -3.61 -0.77 1.75
N TYR A 92 -3.10 -1.96 2.08
CA TYR A 92 -3.10 -2.49 3.45
C TYR A 92 -2.33 -1.61 4.42
N ILE A 93 -1.12 -1.17 4.06
CA ILE A 93 -0.33 -0.26 4.89
C ILE A 93 -1.05 1.08 5.02
N SER A 94 -1.58 1.64 3.93
CA SER A 94 -2.33 2.91 3.99
C SER A 94 -3.50 2.81 4.98
N LEU A 95 -4.34 1.78 4.82
CA LEU A 95 -5.48 1.52 5.68
C LEU A 95 -5.08 1.38 7.15
N MET A 96 -4.04 0.62 7.46
CA MET A 96 -3.55 0.47 8.84
C MET A 96 -3.01 1.80 9.40
N THR A 97 -2.31 2.59 8.58
CA THR A 97 -1.81 3.90 9.01
C THR A 97 -2.93 4.93 9.20
N ASP A 98 -3.95 4.91 8.36
CA ASP A 98 -5.08 5.83 8.47
C ASP A 98 -5.96 5.46 9.67
N MET A 99 -6.10 4.17 9.99
CA MET A 99 -6.71 3.69 11.23
C MET A 99 -5.94 4.18 12.47
N ALA A 100 -4.60 4.07 12.49
CA ALA A 100 -3.78 4.55 13.61
C ALA A 100 -3.77 6.08 13.73
N LYS A 101 -4.00 6.82 12.63
CA LYS A 101 -4.21 8.27 12.70
C LYS A 101 -5.56 8.62 13.29
N ALA A 102 -6.60 7.86 12.96
CA ALA A 102 -7.93 8.07 13.52
C ALA A 102 -7.97 7.76 15.02
N ASN A 103 -7.24 6.71 15.45
CA ASN A 103 -7.15 6.28 16.85
C ASN A 103 -5.68 6.23 17.31
N PRO A 104 -5.17 7.30 17.94
CA PRO A 104 -3.77 7.40 18.38
C PRO A 104 -3.33 6.35 19.40
N ASP A 105 -4.29 5.72 20.09
CA ASP A 105 -4.02 4.68 21.10
C ASP A 105 -3.52 3.36 20.48
N ILE A 106 -3.70 3.19 19.16
CA ILE A 106 -3.31 1.97 18.45
C ILE A 106 -1.85 2.05 18.01
N ASP A 107 -0.97 1.26 18.66
CA ASP A 107 0.41 1.08 18.17
C ASP A 107 0.51 -0.07 17.15
N LEU A 108 0.75 0.29 15.89
CA LEU A 108 0.93 -0.67 14.79
C LEU A 108 2.20 -1.54 14.92
N ARG A 109 3.13 -1.20 15.82
CA ARG A 109 4.36 -2.00 16.04
C ARG A 109 4.12 -3.26 16.86
N THR A 110 3.09 -3.26 17.70
CA THR A 110 2.79 -4.33 18.66
C THR A 110 1.41 -4.95 18.44
N ILE A 111 0.61 -4.38 17.54
CA ILE A 111 -0.72 -4.92 17.21
C ILE A 111 -0.66 -6.40 16.84
N THR A 112 -1.54 -7.18 17.46
CA THR A 112 -1.73 -8.61 17.16
C THR A 112 -3.06 -8.84 16.46
N ARG A 113 -3.24 -10.06 15.95
CA ARG A 113 -4.47 -10.45 15.29
C ARG A 113 -5.61 -10.54 16.29
N GLU A 114 -5.37 -11.10 17.48
CA GLU A 114 -6.40 -11.23 18.52
C GLU A 114 -6.95 -9.86 18.91
N TYR A 115 -6.04 -8.89 19.13
CA TYR A 115 -6.41 -7.51 19.47
C TYR A 115 -7.34 -6.88 18.43
N ILE A 116 -7.07 -7.10 17.14
CA ILE A 116 -7.90 -6.60 16.03
C ILE A 116 -9.33 -7.13 16.13
N TYR A 117 -9.50 -8.41 16.44
CA TYR A 117 -10.82 -9.04 16.53
C TYR A 117 -11.54 -8.68 17.84
N GLU A 118 -10.84 -8.64 18.97
CA GLU A 118 -11.40 -8.28 20.28
C GLU A 118 -11.95 -6.84 20.31
N HIS A 119 -11.20 -5.90 19.73
CA HIS A 119 -11.60 -4.50 19.66
C HIS A 119 -12.45 -4.19 18.41
N ASN A 120 -12.81 -5.24 17.64
CA ASN A 120 -13.61 -5.16 16.42
C ASN A 120 -13.14 -4.04 15.48
N LEU A 121 -11.83 -3.97 15.25
CA LEU A 121 -11.23 -2.88 14.49
C LEU A 121 -11.73 -2.88 13.03
N PRO A 122 -11.85 -1.70 12.41
CA PRO A 122 -12.40 -1.59 11.05
C PRO A 122 -11.52 -2.23 9.97
N CYS A 123 -10.29 -2.63 10.29
CA CYS A 123 -9.36 -3.27 9.35
C CYS A 123 -9.64 -4.76 9.08
N ILE A 124 -10.60 -5.38 9.78
CA ILE A 124 -10.95 -6.81 9.63
C ILE A 124 -11.39 -7.13 8.20
N SER A 125 -12.20 -6.28 7.57
CA SER A 125 -12.68 -6.47 6.20
C SER A 125 -12.75 -5.12 5.47
N ILE A 126 -12.73 -5.16 4.13
CA ILE A 126 -12.80 -3.93 3.33
C ILE A 126 -14.16 -3.25 3.52
N LYS A 127 -15.23 -4.03 3.62
CA LYS A 127 -16.56 -3.50 3.92
C LYS A 127 -16.55 -2.64 5.20
N LYS A 128 -16.04 -3.18 6.32
CA LYS A 128 -15.96 -2.45 7.60
C LYS A 128 -15.07 -1.20 7.49
N ALA A 129 -13.97 -1.28 6.74
CA ALA A 129 -13.09 -0.13 6.54
C ALA A 129 -13.75 1.00 5.73
N VAL A 130 -14.61 0.66 4.77
CA VAL A 130 -15.41 1.66 4.02
C VAL A 130 -16.52 2.24 4.90
N GLU A 131 -17.20 1.41 5.70
CA GLU A 131 -18.24 1.85 6.65
C GLU A 131 -17.68 2.77 7.75
N ALA A 132 -16.43 2.56 8.16
CA ALA A 132 -15.71 3.40 9.11
C ALA A 132 -15.05 4.64 8.46
N GLU A 133 -15.39 4.96 7.20
CA GLU A 133 -14.87 6.10 6.42
C GLU A 133 -13.34 6.15 6.25
N LEU A 134 -12.63 5.06 6.55
CA LEU A 134 -11.18 4.95 6.31
C LEU A 134 -10.87 4.80 4.82
N LEU A 135 -11.81 4.20 4.06
CA LEU A 135 -11.71 4.00 2.63
C LEU A 135 -12.90 4.61 1.89
N ILE A 136 -12.65 5.12 0.69
CA ILE A 136 -13.71 5.64 -0.18
C ILE A 136 -14.57 4.47 -0.67
N PRO A 137 -15.91 4.61 -0.71
CA PRO A 137 -16.79 3.58 -1.25
C PRO A 137 -16.53 3.37 -2.74
N VAL A 138 -16.39 2.10 -3.13
CA VAL A 138 -16.25 1.66 -4.53
C VAL A 138 -17.47 0.82 -4.92
N TYR A 139 -17.73 0.65 -6.22
CA TYR A 139 -18.81 -0.23 -6.66
C TYR A 139 -18.71 -1.62 -6.01
N ASP A 140 -19.82 -2.14 -5.50
CA ASP A 140 -19.93 -3.49 -4.93
C ASP A 140 -18.90 -3.77 -3.80
N TYR A 141 -18.60 -2.77 -2.97
CA TYR A 141 -17.77 -2.96 -1.77
C TYR A 141 -18.44 -3.86 -0.71
N VAL A 142 -19.77 -3.99 -0.77
CA VAL A 142 -20.58 -4.74 0.21
C VAL A 142 -20.30 -6.25 0.16
N SER A 143 -19.90 -6.79 -0.99
CA SER A 143 -19.52 -8.21 -1.14
C SER A 143 -18.11 -8.52 -0.62
N MET A 144 -17.30 -7.51 -0.31
CA MET A 144 -15.91 -7.65 0.15
C MET A 144 -15.85 -7.88 1.67
N THR A 145 -16.37 -9.02 2.11
CA THR A 145 -16.50 -9.39 3.52
C THR A 145 -15.42 -10.35 4.00
N LYS A 146 -14.44 -10.72 3.16
CA LYS A 146 -13.39 -11.64 3.59
C LYS A 146 -12.57 -11.00 4.70
N GLU A 147 -12.28 -11.80 5.71
CA GLU A 147 -11.59 -11.34 6.90
C GLU A 147 -10.07 -11.49 6.78
N LEU A 148 -9.35 -10.60 7.48
CA LEU A 148 -7.90 -10.62 7.65
C LEU A 148 -7.42 -12.02 7.99
#